data_AF-A0A9X4BTB0-F1
#
_entry.id   AF-A0A9X4BTB0-F1
#
_cell.length_a   1.000
_cell.length_b   1.000
_cell.length_c   1.000
_cell.angle_alpha   90.00
_cell.angle_beta   90.00
_cell.angle_gamma   90.00
#
_symmetry.space_group_name_H-M   'P 1'
#
loop_
_entity.id
_entity.type
_entity.pdbx_description
1 polymer ?
#
loop_
_entity_poly.entity_id
_entity_poly.type
_entity_poly.pdbx_seq_one_letter_code
_entity_poly.pdbx_strand_id
1 'polypeptide(L)' 'MKKPRLETVVEHYRATRRDNFAASQRLEGIKTPATAANSQASLPSKETLRKKYMASSRQG' A
#
# COMPACT_ATOMS: atom_id res chain seq x y z
N MET A 1 -31.67 9.84 2.28
CA MET A 1 -30.31 10.43 2.17
C MET A 1 -29.97 10.64 0.71
N LYS A 2 -29.41 11.80 0.33
CA LYS A 2 -28.90 12.03 -1.03
C LYS A 2 -27.58 11.27 -1.22
N LYS A 3 -27.39 10.64 -2.39
CA LYS A 3 -26.12 9.96 -2.70
C LYS A 3 -25.00 11.01 -2.85
N PRO A 4 -23.80 10.76 -2.29
CA PRO A 4 -22.66 11.64 -2.52
C PRO A 4 -22.25 11.64 -3.99
N ARG A 5 -21.63 12.74 -4.43
CA ARG A 5 -21.06 12.84 -5.79
C ARG A 5 -19.87 11.88 -5.91
N LEU A 6 -19.65 11.37 -7.11
CA LEU A 6 -18.56 10.43 -7.39
C LEU A 6 -17.19 11.00 -7.00
N GLU A 7 -16.95 12.28 -7.29
CA GLU A 7 -15.71 12.99 -6.96
C GLU A 7 -15.40 12.91 -5.45
N THR A 8 -16.40 13.19 -4.61
CA THR A 8 -16.28 13.10 -3.15
C THR A 8 -15.95 11.69 -2.67
N VAL A 9 -16.52 10.66 -3.31
CA VAL A 9 -16.23 9.25 -2.99
C VAL A 9 -14.78 8.91 -3.37
N VAL A 10 -14.32 9.37 -4.53
CA VAL A 10 -12.94 9.14 -5.02
C VAL A 10 -11.92 9.83 -4.12
N GLU A 11 -12.19 11.06 -3.69
CA GLU A 11 -11.33 11.80 -2.76
C GLU A 11 -11.23 11.08 -1.41
N HIS A 12 -12.38 10.68 -0.85
CA HIS A 12 -12.41 9.92 0.39
C HIS A 12 -11.62 8.61 0.28
N TYR A 13 -11.82 7.85 -0.81
CA TYR A 13 -11.06 6.63 -1.07
C TYR A 13 -9.56 6.89 -1.13
N ARG A 14 -9.11 7.93 -1.84
CA ARG A 14 -7.69 8.27 -1.94
C ARG A 14 -7.08 8.62 -0.58
N ALA A 15 -7.85 9.27 0.29
CA ALA A 15 -7.43 9.62 1.64
C ALA A 15 -7.29 8.39 2.55
N THR A 16 -8.23 7.43 2.48
CA THR A 16 -8.30 6.33 3.48
C THR A 16 -7.73 5.00 3.03
N ARG A 17 -7.53 4.77 1.72
CA ARG A 17 -7.16 3.45 1.18
C ARG A 17 -5.90 2.82 1.78
N ARG A 18 -4.91 3.63 2.19
CA ARG A 18 -3.65 3.12 2.76
C ARG A 18 -3.83 2.64 4.19
N ASP A 19 -4.55 3.41 5.00
CA ASP A 19 -4.84 3.04 6.38
C ASP A 19 -5.72 1.80 6.43
N ASN A 20 -6.69 1.70 5.51
CA ASN A 20 -7.51 0.51 5.35
C ASN A 20 -6.67 -0.70 4.95
N PHE A 21 -5.71 -0.56 4.02
CA PHE A 21 -4.82 -1.66 3.64
C PHE A 21 -3.94 -2.11 4.82
N ALA A 22 -3.34 -1.17 5.56
CA ALA A 22 -2.56 -1.49 6.75
C ALA A 22 -3.44 -2.17 7.82
N ALA A 23 -4.70 -1.77 7.98
CA ALA A 23 -5.65 -2.44 8.86
C ALA A 23 -5.98 -3.87 8.40
N SER A 24 -6.21 -4.08 7.10
CA SER A 24 -6.41 -5.42 6.52
C SER A 24 -5.22 -6.34 6.81
N GLN A 25 -3.98 -5.84 6.67
CA GLN A 25 -2.78 -6.61 7.00
C GLN A 25 -2.70 -7.02 8.48
N ARG A 26 -3.18 -6.16 9.40
CA ARG A 26 -3.26 -6.52 10.83
C ARG A 26 -4.27 -7.65 11.06
N LEU A 27 -5.39 -7.67 10.34
CA LEU A 27 -6.37 -8.77 10.41
C LEU A 27 -5.79 -10.10 9.92
N GLU A 28 -4.85 -10.05 8.98
CA GLU A 28 -4.10 -11.21 8.48
C GLU A 28 -2.94 -11.63 9.41
N GLY A 29 -2.74 -10.95 10.55
CA GLY A 29 -1.68 -11.27 11.50
C GLY A 29 -0.28 -10.75 11.12
N ILE A 30 -0.18 -9.85 10.13
CA ILE A 30 1.10 -9.25 9.72
C ILE A 30 1.56 -8.27 10.82
N LYS A 31 2.65 -8.63 11.52
CA LYS A 31 3.20 -7.86 12.65
C LYS A 31 3.76 -6.49 12.25
N THR A 32 4.33 -6.39 11.05
CA THR A 32 4.87 -5.16 10.47
C THR A 32 4.06 -4.80 9.22
N PRO A 33 2.87 -4.20 9.37
CA PRO A 33 2.07 -3.79 8.23
C PRO A 33 2.84 -2.75 7.40
N ALA A 34 2.60 -2.75 6.10
CA ALA A 34 3.21 -1.82 5.16
C ALA A 34 2.92 -0.39 5.62
N THR A 35 3.99 0.37 5.90
CA THR A 35 3.88 1.76 6.34
C THR A 35 3.25 2.59 5.23
N ALA A 36 2.25 3.41 5.55
CA ALA A 36 1.62 4.36 4.63
C ALA A 36 2.56 5.50 4.18
N ALA A 37 3.87 5.40 4.45
CA ALA A 37 4.86 6.40 4.21
C ALA A 37 5.12 6.54 2.70
N ASN A 38 4.92 7.76 2.21
CA ASN A 38 5.04 8.24 0.84
C ASN A 38 3.96 7.80 -0.15
N SER A 39 2.86 8.55 -0.10
CA SER A 39 1.85 8.56 -1.16
C SER A 39 2.36 9.02 -2.52
N GLN A 40 3.48 9.74 -2.54
CA GLN A 40 4.11 10.34 -3.73
C GLN A 40 5.28 9.52 -4.31
N ALA A 41 5.74 8.47 -3.63
CA ALA A 41 6.79 7.63 -4.19
C ALA A 41 6.21 6.83 -5.36
N SER A 42 6.87 6.89 -6.52
CA SER A 42 6.59 5.98 -7.62
C SER A 42 6.77 4.55 -7.13
N LEU A 43 5.87 3.66 -7.55
CA LEU A 43 6.02 2.24 -7.25
C LEU A 43 7.33 1.75 -7.88
N PRO A 44 8.15 0.97 -7.15
CA PRO A 44 9.38 0.42 -7.72
C PRO A 44 9.03 -0.47 -8.92
N SER A 45 9.86 -0.42 -9.96
CA SER A 45 9.66 -1.28 -11.14
C SER A 45 9.84 -2.75 -10.76
N LYS A 46 9.26 -3.64 -11.58
CA LYS A 46 9.44 -5.10 -11.43
C LYS A 46 10.91 -5.49 -11.40
N GLU A 47 11.75 -4.82 -12.19
CA GLU A 47 13.19 -5.06 -12.23
C GLU A 47 13.88 -4.60 -10.95
N THR A 48 13.51 -3.43 -10.42
CA THR A 48 14.02 -2.92 -9.14
C THR A 48 13.71 -3.88 -8.00
N LEU A 49 12.48 -4.40 -7.94
CA LEU A 49 12.07 -5.39 -6.95
C LEU A 49 12.88 -6.70 -7.11
N ARG A 50 13.01 -7.20 -8.34
CA ARG A 50 13.76 -8.44 -8.62
C ARG A 50 15.21 -8.33 -8.19
N LYS A 51 15.89 -7.21 -8.50
CA LYS A 51 17.28 -6.96 -8.09
C LYS A 51 17.42 -6.94 -6.57
N LYS A 52 16.51 -6.27 -5.85
CA LYS A 52 16.54 -6.16 -4.39
C LYS A 52 16.40 -7.53 -3.72
N TYR A 53 15.40 -8.32 -4.10
CA TYR A 53 15.08 -9.56 -3.41
C TYR A 53 15.91 -10.77 -3.88
N MET A 54 16.38 -10.81 -5.13
CA MET A 54 17.30 -11.87 -5.61
C MET A 54 18.73 -11.69 -5.09
N ALA A 55 19.15 -10.46 -4.75
CA ALA A 55 20.42 -10.23 -4.08
C ALA A 55 20.39 -10.76 -2.62
N SER A 56 19.24 -10.63 -1.94
CA SER A 56 19.04 -11.13 -0.58
C SER A 56 18.92 -12.65 -0.47
N SER A 57 18.59 -13.36 -1.55
CA SER A 57 18.45 -14.83 -1.53
C SER A 57 19.77 -15.59 -1.67
N ARG A 58 20.90 -14.90 -1.89
CA ARG A 58 22.23 -15.51 -2.07
C ARG A 58 23.09 -15.45 -0.79
N GLN A 59 22.57 -14.90 0.30
CA GLN A 59 23.26 -14.83 1.60
C GLN A 59 22.69 -15.81 2.63
N GLY A 60 21.95 -16.83 2.18
CA GLY A 60 21.47 -17.95 3.00
C GLY A 60 22.33 -19.18 2.79
#